data_AF-A0A6A8Q4M3-F1
#
_entry.id   AF-A0A6A8Q4M3-F1
#
_cell.length_a   1.000
_cell.length_b   1.000
_cell.length_c   1.000
_cell.angle_alpha   90.00
_cell.angle_beta   90.00
_cell.angle_gamma   90.00
#
_symmetry.space_group_name_H-M   'P 1'
#
loop_
_entity.id
_entity.type
_entity.pdbx_description
1 polymer ?
#
loop_
_entity_poly.entity_id
_entity_poly.type
_entity_poly.pdbx_seq_one_letter_code
_entity_poly.pdbx_strand_id
1 'polypeptide(L)'
;MQEFIFLLSLTIITNTGILLSQNVKSSDPHYVSPYPLPEPVIFAPGIISTGDDESHPTFTPDGKTLYFLKNTPTFNHWTIVVSSFENDGWSQPEVASFSGQYSDADLAFSRDGRTMFLFLPALQKKGNYPKRVPIYG
;
A
#
# COMPACT_ATOMS: atom_id res chain seq x y z
N MET A 1 27.83 -44.65 -45.52
CA MET A 1 27.93 -43.18 -45.44
C MET A 1 26.57 -42.62 -44.95
N GLN A 2 26.09 -42.71 -43.69
CA GLN A 2 26.65 -43.04 -42.38
C GLN A 2 27.92 -42.21 -42.14
N GLU A 3 27.88 -40.96 -41.68
CA GLU A 3 27.91 -40.60 -40.24
C GLU A 3 27.59 -39.10 -39.97
N PHE A 4 26.99 -38.34 -40.91
CA PHE A 4 27.03 -36.86 -40.83
C PHE A 4 25.76 -36.09 -40.43
N ILE A 5 24.70 -36.73 -39.93
CA ILE A 5 23.42 -36.05 -39.59
C ILE A 5 23.11 -36.03 -38.07
N PHE A 6 24.01 -36.50 -37.20
CA PHE A 6 23.75 -36.62 -35.76
C PHE A 6 24.27 -35.49 -34.85
N LEU A 7 24.60 -34.31 -35.40
CA LEU A 7 25.20 -33.21 -34.62
C LEU A 7 24.47 -31.86 -34.72
N LEU A 8 23.14 -31.86 -34.88
CA LEU A 8 22.31 -30.66 -34.70
C LEU A 8 21.16 -30.82 -33.69
N SER A 9 21.13 -31.92 -32.92
CA SER A 9 20.10 -32.14 -31.88
C SER A 9 20.57 -31.87 -30.44
N LEU A 10 21.78 -31.34 -30.21
CA LEU A 10 22.34 -31.17 -28.87
C LEU A 10 22.69 -29.71 -28.50
N THR A 11 21.93 -28.74 -29.02
CA THR A 11 22.03 -27.34 -28.57
C THR A 11 20.69 -26.67 -28.28
N ILE A 12 19.57 -27.41 -28.33
CA ILE A 12 18.22 -26.88 -28.02
C ILE A 12 17.68 -27.44 -26.69
N ILE A 13 18.51 -28.03 -25.83
CA ILE A 13 18.05 -28.61 -24.54
C ILE A 13 18.41 -27.73 -23.32
N THR A 14 19.08 -26.59 -23.47
CA THR A 14 19.49 -25.77 -22.32
C THR A 14 18.68 -24.50 -22.07
N ASN A 15 17.60 -24.23 -22.81
CA ASN A 15 16.84 -23.00 -22.59
C ASN A 15 15.32 -23.17 -22.64
N THR A 16 14.82 -24.12 -21.89
CA THR A 16 13.51 -23.98 -21.26
C THR A 16 13.73 -24.02 -19.77
N GLY A 17 14.14 -22.88 -19.20
CA GLY A 17 13.95 -22.61 -17.79
C GLY A 17 12.46 -22.75 -17.51
N ILE A 18 12.05 -23.93 -17.06
CA ILE A 18 10.77 -24.09 -16.39
C ILE A 18 10.91 -23.22 -15.15
N LEU A 19 10.40 -21.99 -15.25
CA LEU A 19 10.10 -21.18 -14.09
C LEU A 19 8.98 -21.92 -13.36
N LEU A 20 9.37 -22.88 -12.52
CA LEU A 20 8.58 -23.19 -11.35
C LEU A 20 8.55 -21.88 -10.57
N SER A 21 7.50 -21.08 -10.79
CA SER A 21 7.08 -20.10 -9.81
C SER A 21 6.82 -20.93 -8.57
N GLN A 22 7.82 -21.03 -7.71
CA GLN A 22 7.61 -21.51 -6.37
C GLN A 22 6.61 -20.50 -5.80
N ASN A 23 5.36 -20.93 -5.66
CA ASN A 23 4.43 -20.33 -4.72
C ASN A 23 5.03 -20.60 -3.33
N VAL A 24 6.13 -19.90 -3.03
CA VAL A 24 6.58 -19.67 -1.68
C VAL A 24 5.44 -18.84 -1.11
N LYS A 25 4.54 -19.52 -0.41
CA LYS A 25 3.61 -18.88 0.51
C LYS A 25 4.52 -18.00 1.37
N SER A 26 4.54 -16.69 1.11
CA SER A 26 5.49 -15.81 1.77
C SER A 26 5.28 -16.05 3.26
N SER A 27 6.34 -16.38 3.98
CA SER A 27 6.31 -16.35 5.43
C SER A 27 5.57 -15.08 5.86
N ASP A 28 4.67 -15.19 6.83
CA ASP A 28 3.87 -14.06 7.31
C ASP A 28 4.73 -12.80 7.34
N PRO A 29 4.26 -11.67 6.78
CA PRO A 29 5.10 -10.49 6.66
C PRO A 29 5.69 -10.16 8.03
N HIS A 30 6.99 -9.84 8.12
CA HIS A 30 7.68 -9.65 9.41
C HIS A 30 7.07 -8.58 10.33
N TYR A 31 6.14 -7.76 9.83
CA TYR A 31 5.35 -6.77 10.56
C TYR A 31 4.00 -7.29 11.09
N VAL A 32 3.62 -8.54 10.81
CA VAL A 32 2.41 -9.19 11.31
C VAL A 32 2.79 -10.10 12.47
N SER A 33 2.31 -9.79 13.66
CA SER A 33 2.57 -10.58 14.87
C SER A 33 1.40 -10.50 15.84
N PRO A 34 1.01 -11.62 16.50
CA PRO A 34 0.03 -11.60 17.58
C PRO A 34 0.58 -10.97 18.89
N TYR A 35 1.89 -10.70 18.95
CA TYR A 35 2.58 -10.08 20.08
C TYR A 35 3.36 -8.84 19.63
N PRO A 36 3.67 -7.89 20.54
CA PRO A 36 4.58 -6.80 20.23
C PRO A 36 5.90 -7.33 19.67
N LEU A 37 6.38 -6.71 18.59
CA LEU A 37 7.67 -7.06 18.02
C LEU A 37 8.78 -6.64 19.01
N PRO A 38 9.86 -7.43 19.13
CA PRO A 38 10.96 -7.12 20.04
C PRO A 38 11.73 -5.86 19.62
N GLU A 39 11.64 -5.48 18.34
CA GLU A 39 12.24 -4.29 17.77
C GLU A 39 11.34 -3.71 16.66
N PRO A 40 11.49 -2.41 16.32
CA PRO A 40 10.79 -1.82 15.19
C PRO A 40 11.19 -2.47 13.86
N VAL A 41 10.21 -2.73 13.00
CA VAL A 41 10.42 -3.26 11.64
C VAL A 41 9.72 -2.36 10.61
N ILE A 42 10.17 -2.43 9.36
CA ILE A 42 9.52 -1.71 8.26
C ILE A 42 8.15 -2.35 7.97
N PHE A 43 7.11 -1.53 7.92
CA PHE A 43 5.75 -1.95 7.65
C PHE A 43 5.48 -2.01 6.14
N ALA A 44 5.06 -3.17 5.63
CA ALA A 44 4.75 -3.40 4.22
C ALA A 44 5.76 -2.76 3.24
N PRO A 45 7.04 -3.21 3.26
CA PRO A 45 8.11 -2.60 2.47
C PRO A 45 7.79 -2.58 0.96
N GLY A 46 8.01 -1.44 0.31
CA GLY A 46 7.78 -1.26 -1.12
C GLY A 46 6.31 -1.10 -1.53
N ILE A 47 5.37 -1.23 -0.59
CA ILE A 47 3.94 -1.00 -0.81
C ILE A 47 3.47 0.21 -0.01
N ILE A 48 3.67 0.17 1.31
CA ILE A 48 3.34 1.29 2.21
C ILE A 48 4.59 2.09 2.50
N SER A 49 5.66 1.47 3.00
CA SER A 49 6.95 2.13 3.19
C SER A 49 7.78 2.03 1.91
N THR A 50 7.73 3.06 1.06
CA THR A 50 8.47 3.06 -0.22
C THR A 50 9.79 3.84 -0.16
N GLY A 51 10.01 4.59 0.92
CA GLY A 51 11.13 5.51 1.04
C GLY A 51 10.82 6.92 0.51
N ASP A 52 9.60 7.14 0.04
CA ASP A 52 9.06 8.49 -0.11
C ASP A 52 8.69 9.03 1.27
N ASP A 53 7.95 10.14 1.30
CA ASP A 53 7.43 10.69 2.54
C ASP A 53 6.00 10.20 2.81
N GLU A 54 5.92 9.11 3.58
CA GLU A 54 4.70 8.55 4.13
C GLU A 54 4.49 8.94 5.61
N SER A 55 3.29 9.40 5.96
CA SER A 55 3.00 9.81 7.33
C SER A 55 1.52 9.67 7.73
N HIS A 56 1.22 9.90 9.01
CA HIS A 56 -0.13 9.91 9.59
C HIS A 56 -0.97 8.65 9.29
N PRO A 57 -0.43 7.43 9.50
CA PRO A 57 -1.16 6.20 9.23
C PRO A 57 -2.39 6.09 10.14
N THR A 58 -3.51 5.73 9.55
CA THR A 58 -4.80 5.57 10.21
C THR A 58 -5.50 4.32 9.69
N PHE A 59 -5.61 3.31 10.54
CA PHE A 59 -6.34 2.09 10.23
C PHE A 59 -7.85 2.25 10.45
N THR A 60 -8.66 1.61 9.62
CA THR A 60 -10.04 1.30 9.98
C THR A 60 -10.07 0.39 11.20
N PRO A 61 -11.17 0.36 12.00
CA PRO A 61 -11.22 -0.45 13.21
C PRO A 61 -11.03 -1.95 13.01
N ASP A 62 -11.35 -2.46 11.82
CA ASP A 62 -11.12 -3.87 11.46
C ASP A 62 -9.66 -4.16 11.03
N GLY A 63 -8.83 -3.12 10.94
CA GLY A 63 -7.42 -3.21 10.54
C GLY A 63 -7.19 -3.52 9.06
N LYS A 64 -8.25 -3.58 8.24
CA LYS A 64 -8.17 -4.03 6.84
C LYS A 64 -7.99 -2.90 5.84
N THR A 65 -8.17 -1.66 6.24
CA THR A 65 -7.93 -0.50 5.37
C THR A 65 -6.99 0.45 6.09
N LEU A 66 -5.98 0.94 5.39
CA LEU A 66 -5.03 1.92 5.88
C LEU A 66 -5.13 3.19 5.03
N TYR A 67 -5.47 4.29 5.68
CA TYR A 67 -5.35 5.63 5.12
C TYR A 67 -4.06 6.26 5.63
N PHE A 68 -3.32 6.94 4.77
CA PHE A 68 -2.09 7.64 5.15
C PHE A 68 -1.78 8.77 4.16
N LEU A 69 -0.86 9.64 4.52
CA LEU A 69 -0.41 10.72 3.64
C LEU A 69 0.77 10.25 2.79
N LYS A 70 0.73 10.59 1.50
CA LYS A 70 1.93 10.68 0.65
C LYS A 70 2.15 12.13 0.26
N ASN A 71 3.36 12.61 0.49
CA ASN A 71 3.73 13.98 0.21
C ASN A 71 4.58 14.06 -1.06
N THR A 72 4.50 15.19 -1.76
CA THR A 72 5.43 15.45 -2.86
C THR A 72 6.85 15.60 -2.32
N PRO A 73 7.90 15.30 -3.11
CA PRO A 73 9.29 15.49 -2.66
C PRO A 73 9.62 16.93 -2.22
N THR A 74 8.87 17.91 -2.74
CA THR A 74 9.00 19.33 -2.36
C THR A 74 8.14 19.73 -1.16
N PHE A 75 7.41 18.80 -0.55
CA PHE A 75 6.57 19.01 0.64
C PHE A 75 5.46 20.06 0.49
N ASN A 76 5.07 20.38 -0.75
CA ASN A 76 4.12 21.45 -1.05
C ASN A 76 2.69 20.96 -1.30
N HIS A 77 2.46 19.64 -1.27
CA HIS A 77 1.15 19.03 -1.44
C HIS A 77 1.07 17.73 -0.64
N TRP A 78 -0.04 17.55 0.09
CA TRP A 78 -0.32 16.39 0.94
C TRP A 78 -1.52 15.66 0.38
N THR A 79 -1.37 14.38 0.06
CA THR A 79 -2.44 13.56 -0.52
C THR A 79 -2.75 12.40 0.40
N ILE A 80 -4.02 12.25 0.73
CA ILE A 80 -4.50 11.06 1.44
C ILE A 80 -4.62 9.94 0.43
N VAL A 81 -3.88 8.86 0.66
CA VAL A 81 -3.97 7.62 -0.09
C VAL A 81 -4.57 6.51 0.80
N VAL A 82 -5.12 5.49 0.15
CA VAL A 82 -5.76 4.35 0.80
C VAL A 82 -5.19 3.05 0.25
N SER A 83 -4.94 2.09 1.13
CA SER A 83 -4.55 0.72 0.79
C SER A 83 -5.42 -0.27 1.57
N SER A 84 -5.78 -1.38 0.93
CA SER A 84 -6.61 -2.45 1.50
C SER A 84 -5.78 -3.70 1.74
N PHE A 85 -6.03 -4.39 2.84
CA PHE A 85 -5.43 -5.68 3.16
C PHE A 85 -6.33 -6.81 2.67
N GLU A 86 -5.92 -7.45 1.58
CA GLU A 86 -6.64 -8.53 0.90
C GLU A 86 -5.66 -9.65 0.52
N ASN A 87 -6.12 -10.90 0.52
CA ASN A 87 -5.32 -12.06 0.12
C ASN A 87 -3.92 -12.11 0.80
N ASP A 88 -3.89 -11.83 2.10
CA ASP A 88 -2.69 -11.80 2.95
C ASP A 88 -1.64 -10.72 2.58
N GLY A 89 -2.05 -9.66 1.86
CA GLY A 89 -1.17 -8.55 1.49
C GLY A 89 -1.86 -7.20 1.41
N TRP A 90 -1.07 -6.13 1.42
CA TRP A 90 -1.55 -4.76 1.17
C TRP A 90 -1.61 -4.49 -0.34
N SER A 91 -2.68 -3.83 -0.79
CA SER A 91 -2.79 -3.33 -2.16
C SER A 91 -1.87 -2.14 -2.40
N GLN A 92 -1.55 -1.86 -3.67
CA GLN A 92 -0.91 -0.60 -4.03
C GLN A 92 -1.80 0.58 -3.59
N PRO A 93 -1.25 1.60 -2.92
CA PRO A 93 -2.05 2.72 -2.46
C PRO A 93 -2.62 3.51 -3.63
N GLU A 94 -3.90 3.87 -3.54
CA GLU A 94 -4.57 4.76 -4.48
C GLU A 94 -4.97 6.07 -3.79
N VAL A 95 -5.16 7.14 -4.55
CA VAL A 95 -5.65 8.41 -4.00
C VAL A 95 -7.06 8.18 -3.47
N ALA A 96 -7.29 8.52 -2.20
CA ALA A 96 -8.62 8.41 -1.61
C ALA A 96 -9.60 9.28 -2.40
N SER A 97 -10.82 8.79 -2.62
CA SER A 97 -11.82 9.42 -3.50
C SER A 97 -12.18 10.88 -3.13
N PHE A 98 -11.90 11.28 -1.88
CA PHE A 98 -12.13 12.61 -1.35
C PHE A 98 -10.86 13.49 -1.30
N SER A 99 -9.70 13.02 -1.77
CA SER A 99 -8.42 13.71 -1.70
C SER A 99 -7.78 13.95 -3.08
N GLY A 100 -6.64 14.64 -3.09
CA GLY A 100 -5.79 14.85 -4.27
C GLY A 100 -5.97 16.22 -4.95
N GLN A 101 -7.14 16.86 -4.83
CA GLN A 101 -7.36 18.20 -5.39
C GLN A 101 -6.68 19.31 -4.57
N TYR A 102 -6.68 19.17 -3.25
CA TYR A 102 -6.07 20.12 -2.32
C TYR A 102 -5.16 19.37 -1.35
N SER A 103 -4.38 20.11 -0.56
CA SER A 103 -3.68 19.50 0.56
C SER A 103 -4.68 19.07 1.64
N ASP A 104 -4.74 17.77 1.87
CA ASP A 104 -5.55 17.13 2.90
C ASP A 104 -4.63 16.44 3.90
N ALA A 105 -4.95 16.53 5.20
CA ALA A 105 -4.11 15.98 6.25
C ALA A 105 -4.95 15.36 7.37
N ASP A 106 -4.27 14.70 8.31
CA ASP A 106 -4.75 14.12 9.56
C ASP A 106 -6.15 13.48 9.52
N LEU A 107 -6.17 12.15 9.53
CA LEU A 107 -7.40 11.39 9.67
C LEU A 107 -7.50 10.74 11.04
N ALA A 108 -8.74 10.59 11.52
CA ALA A 108 -9.03 9.73 12.66
C ALA A 108 -10.41 9.10 12.50
N PHE A 109 -10.53 7.81 12.83
CA PHE A 109 -11.83 7.15 12.94
C PHE A 109 -12.41 7.29 14.34
N SER A 110 -13.73 7.45 14.43
CA SER A 110 -14.46 7.20 15.66
C SER A 110 -14.28 5.74 16.07
N ARG A 111 -14.37 5.47 17.39
CA ARG A 111 -14.19 4.12 17.94
C ARG A 111 -15.11 3.08 17.30
N ASP A 112 -16.31 3.48 16.88
CA ASP A 112 -17.29 2.61 16.22
C ASP A 112 -17.09 2.49 14.70
N GLY A 113 -16.10 3.19 14.13
CA GLY A 113 -15.77 3.18 12.70
C GLY A 113 -16.76 3.92 11.80
N ARG A 114 -17.82 4.51 12.38
CA ARG A 114 -18.92 5.10 11.59
C ARG A 114 -18.64 6.52 11.14
N THR A 115 -17.65 7.17 11.74
CA THR A 115 -17.28 8.56 11.44
C THR A 115 -15.79 8.65 11.21
N MET A 116 -15.41 9.33 10.15
CA MET A 116 -14.03 9.74 9.89
C MET A 116 -13.93 11.25 10.07
N PHE A 117 -12.94 11.69 10.85
CA PHE A 117 -12.58 13.08 11.02
C PHE A 117 -11.39 13.37 10.11
N LEU A 118 -11.41 14.52 9.42
CA LEU A 118 -10.32 14.97 8.56
C LEU A 118 -9.88 16.37 8.99
N PHE A 119 -8.58 16.62 8.96
CA PHE A 119 -8.02 17.97 9.02
C PHE A 119 -7.79 18.50 7.60
N LEU A 120 -8.50 19.55 7.22
CA LEU A 120 -8.44 20.09 5.86
C LEU A 120 -7.75 21.46 5.87
N PRO A 121 -6.40 21.52 5.77
CA PRO A 121 -5.65 22.78 5.83
C PRO A 121 -6.04 23.73 4.69
N ALA A 122 -6.39 23.22 3.51
CA ALA A 122 -6.81 24.04 2.38
C ALA A 122 -8.15 24.78 2.60
N LEU A 123 -9.06 24.21 3.43
CA LEU A 123 -10.35 24.84 3.73
C LEU A 123 -10.28 25.92 4.82
N GLN A 124 -9.20 25.99 5.61
CA GLN A 124 -9.01 27.06 6.59
C GLN A 124 -8.98 28.45 5.96
N LYS A 125 -8.58 28.58 4.68
CA LYS A 125 -8.51 29.88 4.01
C LYS A 125 -9.88 30.46 3.59
N LYS A 126 -10.99 29.71 3.63
CA LYS A 126 -12.29 30.13 3.05
C LYS A 126 -13.52 30.14 3.97
N GLY A 127 -13.37 29.83 5.26
CA GLY A 127 -14.40 30.12 6.28
C GLY A 127 -15.73 29.34 6.20
N ASN A 128 -15.88 28.33 5.34
CA ASN A 128 -17.11 27.54 5.22
C ASN A 128 -16.82 26.03 5.34
N TYR A 129 -17.37 25.38 6.38
CA TYR A 129 -17.18 23.96 6.66
C TYR A 129 -18.42 23.13 6.26
N PRO A 130 -18.29 22.06 5.45
CA PRO A 130 -19.13 20.90 5.61
C PRO A 130 -18.54 20.02 6.74
N LYS A 131 -19.27 19.87 7.85
CA LYS A 131 -18.76 19.24 9.08
C LYS A 131 -18.65 17.71 9.06
N ARG A 132 -19.00 17.00 7.98
CA ARG A 132 -19.01 15.53 7.95
C ARG A 132 -18.87 15.06 6.51
N VAL A 133 -17.87 14.21 6.22
CA VAL A 133 -17.85 13.40 5.00
C VAL A 133 -18.44 12.05 5.38
N PRO A 134 -19.66 11.70 4.92
CA PRO A 134 -20.19 10.36 5.14
C PRO A 134 -19.33 9.37 4.34
N ILE A 135 -18.87 8.33 5.03
CA ILE A 135 -18.25 7.16 4.40
C ILE A 135 -19.39 6.35 3.79
N TYR A 136 -19.47 6.33 2.46
CA TYR A 136 -20.29 5.32 1.78
C TYR A 136 -19.60 3.97 1.95
N GLY A 137 -20.32 3.02 2.54
CA GLY A 137 -19.94 1.61 2.58
C GLY A 137 -20.36 0.86 1.33
#